data_AF-A0AAV6TKK3-F1
#
_entry.id   AF-A0AAV6TKK3-F1
#
_cell.length_a   1.000
_cell.length_b   1.000
_cell.length_c   1.000
_cell.angle_alpha   90.00
_cell.angle_beta   90.00
_cell.angle_gamma   90.00
#
_symmetry.space_group_name_H-M   'P 1'
#
loop_
_entity.id
_entity.type
_entity.pdbx_description
1 polymer ?
#
loop_
_entity_poly.entity_id
_entity_poly.type
_entity_poly.pdbx_seq_one_letter_code
_entity_poly.pdbx_strand_id
1 'polypeptide(L)' 'MERNEKIVWKWCWYCNREFEDKNSLIDHQKAKHFKCKFCSKKFHSVPDLRIHCKQ' A
#
# COMPACT_ATOMS: atom_id res chain seq x y z
N MET A 1 12.72 32.49 -4.99
CA MET A 1 11.92 31.60 -5.85
C MET A 1 11.43 30.46 -4.98
N GLU A 2 10.31 30.68 -4.27
CA GLU A 2 9.76 29.67 -3.37
C GLU A 2 8.94 28.70 -4.22
N ARG A 3 9.49 27.49 -4.44
CA ARG A 3 8.74 26.41 -5.08
C ARG A 3 7.64 26.02 -4.09
N ASN A 4 6.44 26.53 -4.33
CA ASN A 4 5.22 26.10 -3.64
C ASN A 4 4.92 24.66 -4.09
N GLU A 5 5.68 23.71 -3.55
CA GLU A 5 5.47 22.29 -3.76
C GLU A 5 4.17 21.92 -3.05
N LYS A 6 3.07 21.88 -3.83
CA LYS A 6 1.80 21.34 -3.38
C LYS A 6 2.05 19.92 -2.89
N ILE A 7 2.06 19.74 -1.57
CA ILE A 7 2.20 18.42 -0.95
C ILE A 7 0.97 17.61 -1.40
N VAL A 8 1.19 16.68 -2.34
CA VAL A 8 0.11 15.84 -2.85
C VAL A 8 -0.04 14.67 -1.91
N TRP A 9 -0.90 14.83 -0.90
CA TRP A 9 -1.26 13.72 -0.02
C TRP A 9 -1.80 12.55 -0.82
N LYS A 10 -1.26 11.38 -0.51
CA LYS A 10 -1.63 10.09 -1.10
C LYS A 10 -2.38 9.30 -0.05
N TRP A 11 -3.54 8.80 -0.41
CA TRP A 11 -4.35 8.03 0.53
C TRP A 11 -4.32 6.53 0.22
N CYS A 12 -4.53 5.70 1.24
CA CYS A 12 -4.71 4.27 1.06
C CYS A 12 -6.20 3.92 1.02
N TRP A 13 -6.68 3.44 -0.13
CA TRP A 13 -8.06 2.97 -0.31
C TRP A 13 -8.47 1.81 0.60
N TYR A 14 -7.52 1.09 1.19
CA TYR A 14 -7.80 -0.09 2.02
C TYR A 14 -7.93 0.23 3.52
N CYS A 15 -7.39 1.35 3.98
CA CYS A 15 -7.44 1.71 5.41
C CYS A 15 -7.54 3.22 5.68
N ASN A 16 -7.83 4.01 4.65
CA ASN A 16 -8.04 5.46 4.69
C ASN A 16 -6.90 6.24 5.38
N ARG A 17 -5.68 5.70 5.38
CA ARG A 17 -4.50 6.45 5.86
C ARG A 17 -3.98 7.38 4.79
N GLU A 18 -3.59 8.56 5.22
CA GLU A 18 -2.93 9.57 4.40
C GLU A 18 -1.41 9.47 4.55
N PHE A 19 -0.72 9.73 3.45
CA PHE A 19 0.72 9.67 3.32
C PHE A 19 1.19 10.90 2.56
N GLU A 20 2.27 11.51 3.03
CA GLU A 20 2.89 12.65 2.36
C GLU A 20 3.59 12.25 1.07
N ASP A 21 3.96 10.97 0.97
CA ASP A 21 4.79 10.45 -0.12
C ASP A 21 4.16 9.21 -0.79
N LYS A 22 4.34 9.10 -2.11
CA LYS A 22 3.90 7.93 -2.87
C LYS A 22 4.67 6.69 -2.45
N ASN A 23 5.97 6.83 -2.13
CA ASN A 23 6.77 5.69 -1.69
C ASN A 23 6.25 5.12 -0.36
N SER A 24 5.93 5.99 0.59
CA SER A 24 5.37 5.58 1.88
C SER A 24 4.02 4.88 1.73
N LEU A 25 3.15 5.37 0.83
CA LEU A 25 1.89 4.68 0.51
C LEU A 25 2.14 3.28 -0.08
N ILE A 26 3.08 3.15 -1.01
CA ILE A 26 3.40 1.86 -1.65
C ILE A 26 3.98 0.87 -0.63
N ASP A 27 4.92 1.30 0.22
CA ASP A 27 5.48 0.46 1.27
C ASP A 27 4.39 0.01 2.26
N HIS A 28 3.53 0.94 2.68
CA HIS A 28 2.38 0.64 3.50
C HIS A 28 1.46 -0.42 2.87
N GLN A 29 1.13 -0.29 1.58
CA GLN A 29 0.30 -1.27 0.88
C GLN A 29 0.95 -2.65 0.85
N LYS A 30 2.26 -2.72 0.55
CA LYS A 30 3.01 -3.98 0.56
C LYS A 30 3.08 -4.63 1.94
N ALA A 31 3.37 -3.84 2.97
CA ALA A 31 3.56 -4.34 4.33
C ALA A 31 2.25 -4.76 5.01
N LYS A 32 1.19 -3.95 4.88
CA LYS A 32 -0.09 -4.18 5.54
C LYS A 32 -1.09 -4.97 4.72
N HIS A 33 -1.21 -4.66 3.43
CA HIS A 33 -2.30 -5.19 2.61
C HIS A 33 -1.88 -6.38 1.76
N PHE A 34 -0.60 -6.49 1.36
CA PHE A 34 -0.13 -7.58 0.50
C PHE A 34 0.56 -8.72 1.27
N LYS A 35 0.17 -8.92 2.53
CA LYS A 35 0.66 -10.02 3.38
C LYS A 35 -0.46 -11.04 3.61
N CYS A 36 -0.17 -12.31 3.35
CA CYS A 36 -1.10 -13.38 3.74
C CYS A 36 -1.08 -13.56 5.26
N LYS A 37 -2.28 -13.58 5.87
CA LYS A 37 -2.46 -13.80 7.32
C LYS A 37 -2.19 -15.25 7.74
N PHE A 38 -2.24 -16.20 6.80
CA PHE A 38 -2.12 -17.63 7.08
C PHE A 38 -0.69 -18.17 6.92
N CYS A 39 0.08 -17.68 5.95
CA CYS A 39 1.40 -18.23 5.65
C CYS A 39 2.55 -17.22 5.69
N SER A 40 2.32 -16.00 6.21
CA SER A 40 3.31 -14.89 6.28
C SER A 40 3.99 -14.52 4.95
N LYS A 41 3.55 -15.09 3.82
CA LYS A 41 4.07 -14.84 2.48
C LYS A 41 3.66 -13.45 2.02
N LYS A 42 4.61 -12.73 1.42
CA LYS A 42 4.43 -11.38 0.89
C LYS A 42 4.17 -11.47 -0.61
N PHE A 43 3.24 -10.65 -1.10
CA PHE A 43 2.87 -10.59 -2.50
C PHE A 43 3.08 -9.18 -3.06
N HIS A 44 3.27 -9.08 -4.37
CA HIS A 44 3.49 -7.80 -5.04
C HIS A 44 2.19 -7.17 -5.54
N SER A 45 1.11 -7.95 -5.62
CA SER A 45 -0.20 -7.50 -6.10
C SER A 45 -1.34 -8.10 -5.30
N VAL A 46 -2.45 -7.36 -5.23
CA VAL A 46 -3.73 -7.82 -4.66
C VAL A 46 -4.30 -9.06 -5.37
N PRO A 47 -4.31 -9.17 -6.72
CA PRO A 47 -4.81 -10.38 -7.37
C PRO A 47 -4.03 -11.63 -6.97
N ASP A 48 -2.70 -11.54 -6.86
CA ASP A 48 -1.85 -12.66 -6.42
C ASP A 48 -2.19 -13.09 -4.98
N LEU A 49 -2.32 -12.13 -4.06
CA LEU A 49 -2.75 -12.42 -2.69
C LEU A 49 -4.15 -13.04 -2.65
N ARG A 50 -5.08 -12.53 -3.47
CA ARG A 50 -6.47 -13.00 -3.50
C ARG A 50 -6.57 -14.42 -4.02
N ILE A 51 -5.83 -14.77 -5.07
CA ILE A 51 -5.75 -16.14 -5.60
C ILE A 51 -5.15 -17.05 -4.53
N HIS A 52 -4.05 -16.61 -3.91
CA HIS A 52 -3.40 -17.37 -2.84
C HIS A 52 -4.31 -17.64 -1.64
N CYS A 53 -5.15 -16.69 -1.23
CA CYS A 53 -6.09 -16.83 -0.11
C CYS A 53 -7.40 -17.55 -0.50
N LYS A 54 -7.68 -17.73 -1.79
CA LYS A 54 -8.86 -18.44 -2.31
C LYS A 54 -8.61 -19.94 -2.55
N GLN A 55 -7.40 -20.42 -2.26
CA GLN A 55 -7.06 -21.84 -2.27
C GLN A 55 -7.29 -22.42 -0.87
#